data_AF-A0A5V3UKK0-F1
#
_entry.id   AF-A0A5V3UKK0-F1
#
_cell.length_a   1.000
_cell.length_b   1.000
_cell.length_c   1.000
_cell.angle_alpha   90.00
_cell.angle_beta   90.00
_cell.angle_gamma   90.00
#
_symmetry.space_group_name_H-M   'P 1'
#
loop_
_entity.id
_entity.type
_entity.pdbx_description
1 polymer ?
#
loop_
_entity_poly.entity_id
_entity_poly.type
_entity_poly.pdbx_seq_one_letter_code
_entity_poly.pdbx_strand_id
1 'polypeptide(L)'
;MKKINKGEVMEELLRDYFMQAGYYVVRGVPFVYEGFDITDIDLWLYSRTSSISREITIVDIKNKKTPQAIERIFWTKGLAEAVGANNAIVASTEKRSEVKDFGRKLNITVLDGNFLSKLQKSQTRLELRISDEELFYLFDSYGLGKLDGDWKQRILDSKGLLSQGLNFDNCNSWINQAYFFLEQILTKPNQKEIAARSFYYLMSLVCIGIDFLLKELSYLTVDERIVKLADGFTYGSKGRDGMRKMIELSLSLVERFAYDGKITANQIRSNISTQFEMLPSQILGEYFSKREIYKNLFVVARELESLAMNKTFKSHMDSSIELKSMIFCFLDYWNVPRKNFSDAFTI
;
A
#
# COMPACT_ATOMS: atom_id res chain seq x y z
N MET A 1 8.43 -17.32 -19.98
CA MET A 1 8.41 -16.92 -18.55
C MET A 1 9.83 -16.69 -18.09
N LYS A 2 10.11 -15.55 -17.45
CA LYS A 2 11.42 -15.29 -16.83
C LYS A 2 11.64 -16.33 -15.72
N LYS A 3 12.82 -16.95 -15.67
CA LYS A 3 13.14 -17.94 -14.64
C LYS A 3 13.37 -17.20 -13.32
N ILE A 4 12.39 -17.32 -12.41
CA ILE A 4 12.46 -16.76 -11.05
C ILE A 4 13.57 -17.48 -10.28
N ASN A 5 14.37 -16.72 -9.53
CA ASN A 5 15.49 -17.26 -8.78
C ASN A 5 15.01 -17.94 -7.48
N LYS A 6 15.88 -18.76 -6.85
CA LYS A 6 15.50 -19.55 -5.67
C LYS A 6 15.09 -18.71 -4.44
N GLY A 7 15.62 -17.49 -4.31
CA GLY A 7 15.25 -16.54 -3.27
C GLY A 7 13.85 -15.99 -3.50
N GLU A 8 13.61 -15.45 -4.69
CA GLU A 8 12.31 -14.92 -5.13
C GLU A 8 11.20 -15.99 -5.01
N VAL A 9 11.47 -17.24 -5.41
CA VAL A 9 10.50 -18.35 -5.21
C VAL A 9 10.17 -18.57 -3.73
N MET A 10 11.14 -18.43 -2.83
CA MET A 10 10.89 -18.59 -1.39
C MET A 10 10.06 -17.43 -0.83
N GLU A 11 10.32 -16.20 -1.28
CA GLU A 11 9.50 -15.04 -0.93
C GLU A 11 8.04 -15.23 -1.38
N GLU A 12 7.83 -15.73 -2.59
CA GLU A 12 6.50 -16.05 -3.11
C GLU A 12 5.78 -17.15 -2.31
N LEU A 13 6.50 -18.21 -1.95
CA LEU A 13 5.96 -19.28 -1.10
C LEU A 13 5.55 -18.77 0.28
N LEU A 14 6.39 -17.94 0.90
CA LEU A 14 6.09 -17.34 2.21
C LEU A 14 4.96 -16.33 2.12
N ARG A 15 4.88 -15.55 1.04
CA ARG A 15 3.76 -14.67 0.75
C ARG A 15 2.44 -15.45 0.71
N ASP A 16 2.37 -16.53 -0.07
CA ASP A 16 1.18 -17.39 -0.14
C ASP A 16 0.83 -17.99 1.22
N TYR A 17 1.82 -18.48 1.98
CA TYR A 17 1.61 -18.98 3.34
C TYR A 17 0.94 -17.94 4.25
N PHE A 18 1.46 -16.71 4.31
CA PHE A 18 0.90 -15.66 5.15
C PHE A 18 -0.47 -15.20 4.66
N MET A 19 -0.68 -15.11 3.35
CA MET A 19 -2.00 -14.81 2.78
C MET A 19 -3.05 -15.85 3.20
N GLN A 20 -2.68 -17.14 3.23
CA GLN A 20 -3.55 -18.22 3.71
C GLN A 20 -3.79 -18.17 5.22
N ALA A 21 -2.80 -17.74 5.98
CA ALA A 21 -2.93 -17.48 7.41
C ALA A 21 -3.79 -16.22 7.72
N GLY A 22 -4.28 -15.52 6.70
CA GLY A 22 -5.22 -14.41 6.84
C GLY A 22 -4.56 -13.03 6.83
N TYR A 23 -3.27 -12.93 6.53
CA TYR A 23 -2.57 -11.64 6.41
C TYR A 23 -2.86 -10.99 5.04
N TYR A 24 -2.77 -9.66 5.00
CA TYR A 24 -2.49 -8.94 3.76
C TYR A 24 -0.98 -8.80 3.63
N VAL A 25 -0.43 -9.10 2.45
CA VAL A 25 1.02 -9.27 2.28
C VAL A 25 1.51 -8.49 1.08
N VAL A 26 2.52 -7.65 1.30
CA VAL A 26 3.25 -6.95 0.24
C VAL A 26 4.69 -7.43 0.27
N ARG A 27 5.22 -7.79 -0.89
CA ARG A 27 6.59 -8.28 -1.04
C ARG A 27 7.50 -7.16 -1.51
N GLY A 28 8.78 -7.14 -1.13
CA GLY A 28 9.77 -6.19 -1.65
C GLY A 28 9.32 -4.73 -1.50
N VAL A 29 9.17 -4.29 -0.24
CA VAL A 29 8.83 -2.89 0.10
C VAL A 29 10.13 -2.10 0.25
N PRO A 30 10.39 -1.11 -0.62
CA PRO A 30 11.60 -0.29 -0.50
C PRO A 30 11.61 0.52 0.79
N PHE A 31 12.75 0.55 1.46
CA PHE A 31 13.00 1.45 2.59
C PHE A 31 14.09 2.44 2.21
N VAL A 32 13.66 3.70 2.08
CA VAL A 32 14.51 4.85 1.74
C VAL A 32 14.52 5.80 2.94
N TYR A 33 15.70 6.26 3.33
CA TYR A 33 15.87 7.22 4.42
C TYR A 33 16.61 8.46 3.89
N GLU A 34 15.97 9.63 3.95
CA GLU A 34 16.55 10.92 3.50
C GLU A 34 17.14 10.85 2.07
N GLY A 35 16.46 10.13 1.17
CA GLY A 35 16.88 9.94 -0.22
C GLY A 35 17.95 8.87 -0.44
N PHE A 36 18.38 8.16 0.61
CA PHE A 36 19.29 7.02 0.51
C PHE A 36 18.52 5.70 0.53
N ASP A 37 18.73 4.87 -0.49
CA ASP A 37 18.23 3.50 -0.53
C ASP A 37 18.94 2.66 0.54
N ILE A 38 18.21 2.24 1.57
CA ILE A 38 18.76 1.46 2.69
C ILE A 38 18.67 -0.04 2.39
N THR A 39 17.46 -0.53 2.13
CA THR A 39 17.16 -1.94 1.87
C THR A 39 15.73 -2.09 1.36
N ASP A 40 15.39 -3.26 0.84
CA ASP A 40 14.01 -3.69 0.69
C ASP A 40 13.60 -4.58 1.89
N ILE A 41 12.34 -4.46 2.32
CA ILE A 41 11.71 -5.40 3.25
C ILE A 41 11.14 -6.55 2.41
N ASP A 42 11.61 -7.78 2.64
CA ASP A 42 11.24 -8.93 1.80
C ASP A 42 9.72 -9.18 1.83
N LEU A 43 9.11 -9.21 3.03
CA LEU A 43 7.65 -9.15 3.17
C LEU A 43 7.22 -8.16 4.25
N TRP A 44 6.26 -7.32 3.92
CA TRP A 44 5.48 -6.49 4.83
C TRP A 44 4.09 -7.10 4.98
N LEU A 45 3.71 -7.43 6.22
CA LEU A 45 2.45 -8.08 6.53
C LEU A 45 1.58 -7.15 7.36
N TYR A 46 0.28 -7.19 7.06
CA TYR A 46 -0.74 -6.54 7.86
C TYR A 46 -1.74 -7.58 8.35
N SER A 47 -2.08 -7.49 9.63
CA SER A 47 -3.13 -8.31 10.23
C SER A 47 -4.15 -7.47 11.00
N ARG A 48 -5.40 -7.92 10.92
CA ARG A 48 -6.52 -7.41 11.69
C ARG A 48 -6.90 -8.46 12.74
N THR A 49 -6.29 -8.36 13.92
CA THR A 49 -6.46 -9.34 15.00
C THR A 49 -7.76 -9.13 15.79
N SER A 50 -8.30 -7.90 15.83
CA SER A 50 -9.60 -7.61 16.43
C SER A 50 -10.24 -6.37 15.80
N SER A 51 -11.29 -5.80 16.39
CA SER A 51 -11.79 -4.47 15.99
C SER A 51 -10.80 -3.36 16.33
N ILE A 52 -10.07 -3.48 17.45
CA ILE A 52 -9.19 -2.40 17.95
C ILE A 52 -7.70 -2.63 17.70
N SER A 53 -7.28 -3.86 17.39
CA SER A 53 -5.88 -4.18 17.16
C SER A 53 -5.58 -4.41 15.67
N ARG A 54 -4.57 -3.70 15.18
CA ARG A 54 -3.95 -3.85 13.86
C ARG A 54 -2.46 -3.93 14.05
N GLU A 55 -1.85 -4.91 13.41
CA GLU A 55 -0.43 -5.20 13.59
C GLU A 55 0.27 -5.24 12.24
N ILE A 56 1.40 -4.54 12.17
CA ILE A 56 2.36 -4.58 11.07
C ILE A 56 3.47 -5.54 11.47
N THR A 57 3.79 -6.48 10.59
CA THR A 57 4.88 -7.43 10.76
C THR A 57 5.81 -7.38 9.58
N ILE A 58 7.12 -7.37 9.80
CA ILE A 58 8.10 -7.51 8.71
C ILE A 58 8.77 -8.88 8.73
N VAL A 59 9.16 -9.36 7.56
CA VAL A 59 9.85 -10.64 7.39
C VAL A 59 11.14 -10.42 6.60
N ASP A 60 12.26 -10.89 7.14
CA ASP A 60 13.53 -11.07 6.42
C ASP A 60 13.67 -12.55 6.03
N ILE A 61 13.99 -12.81 4.77
CA ILE A 61 14.02 -14.13 4.16
C ILE A 61 15.43 -14.43 3.67
N LYS A 62 16.05 -15.45 4.24
CA LYS A 62 17.38 -15.91 3.84
C LYS A 62 17.42 -17.38 3.43
N ASN A 63 17.23 -17.60 2.12
CA ASN A 63 17.30 -18.92 1.49
C ASN A 63 18.70 -19.23 0.91
N LYS A 64 19.71 -19.43 1.77
CA LYS A 64 21.10 -19.77 1.36
C LYS A 64 21.64 -20.98 2.12
N LYS A 65 22.78 -21.54 1.69
CA LYS A 65 23.45 -22.65 2.40
C LYS A 65 23.94 -22.22 3.79
N THR A 66 24.52 -21.02 3.87
CA THR A 66 24.95 -20.39 5.13
C THR A 66 24.18 -19.07 5.27
N PRO A 67 23.08 -19.05 6.04
CA PRO A 67 22.18 -17.89 6.06
C PRO A 67 22.58 -16.79 7.07
N GLN A 68 23.58 -17.03 7.93
CA GLN A 68 23.98 -16.10 9.01
C GLN A 68 22.78 -15.64 9.85
N ALA A 69 21.96 -16.59 10.31
CA ALA A 69 20.65 -16.31 10.90
C ALA A 69 20.70 -15.40 12.15
N ILE A 70 21.76 -15.49 12.97
CA ILE A 70 21.93 -14.60 14.15
C ILE A 70 22.12 -13.14 13.72
N GLU A 71 22.93 -12.88 12.69
CA GLU A 71 23.10 -11.52 12.13
C GLU A 71 21.77 -11.01 11.56
N ARG A 72 21.00 -11.88 10.90
CA ARG A 72 19.65 -11.55 10.39
C ARG A 72 18.67 -11.20 11.49
N ILE A 73 18.74 -11.84 12.66
CA ILE A 73 17.92 -11.47 13.81
C ILE A 73 18.24 -10.04 14.27
N PHE A 74 19.52 -9.67 14.40
CA PHE A 74 19.90 -8.30 14.74
C PHE A 74 19.45 -7.29 13.68
N TRP A 75 19.72 -7.58 12.40
CA TRP A 75 19.31 -6.74 11.29
C TRP A 75 17.81 -6.47 11.27
N THR A 76 17.01 -7.55 11.34
CA THR A 76 15.55 -7.46 11.27
C THR A 76 15.00 -6.73 12.50
N LYS A 77 15.62 -6.88 13.68
CA LYS A 77 15.23 -6.13 14.88
C LYS A 77 15.42 -4.62 14.68
N GLY A 78 16.58 -4.20 14.18
CA GLY A 78 16.85 -2.78 13.91
C GLY A 78 15.93 -2.23 12.81
N LEU A 79 15.71 -3.00 11.74
CA LEU A 79 14.79 -2.62 10.67
C LEU A 79 13.35 -2.46 11.18
N ALA A 80 12.87 -3.38 12.02
CA ALA A 80 11.53 -3.33 12.60
C ALA A 80 11.32 -2.07 13.45
N GLU A 81 12.35 -1.68 14.22
CA GLU A 81 12.33 -0.43 14.99
C GLU A 81 12.31 0.79 14.07
N ALA A 82 13.16 0.82 13.05
CA ALA A 82 13.26 1.93 12.11
C ALA A 82 11.95 2.21 11.34
N VAL A 83 11.19 1.16 11.00
CA VAL A 83 9.93 1.27 10.24
C VAL A 83 8.68 1.22 11.12
N GLY A 84 8.83 1.11 12.45
CA GLY A 84 7.71 1.05 13.39
C GLY A 84 6.85 -0.22 13.32
N ALA A 85 7.44 -1.36 12.94
CA ALA A 85 6.73 -2.64 12.88
C ALA A 85 6.46 -3.20 14.29
N ASN A 86 5.27 -3.78 14.50
CA ASN A 86 4.88 -4.39 15.77
C ASN A 86 5.62 -5.71 16.04
N ASN A 87 5.75 -6.52 14.99
CA ASN A 87 6.40 -7.83 15.05
C ASN A 87 7.45 -7.96 13.95
N ALA A 88 8.37 -8.89 14.13
CA ALA A 88 9.38 -9.22 13.13
C ALA A 88 9.65 -10.72 13.08
N ILE A 89 9.90 -11.19 11.86
CA ILE A 89 10.10 -12.60 11.54
C ILE A 89 11.39 -12.75 10.73
N VAL A 90 12.20 -13.76 11.05
CA VAL A 90 13.32 -14.21 10.22
C VAL A 90 13.01 -15.60 9.69
N ALA A 91 12.93 -15.73 8.37
CA ALA A 91 12.79 -17.01 7.69
C ALA A 91 14.15 -17.46 7.14
N SER A 92 14.66 -18.58 7.63
CA SER A 92 16.03 -19.00 7.35
C SER A 92 16.14 -20.51 7.17
N THR A 93 17.10 -20.96 6.36
CA THR A 93 17.44 -22.39 6.18
C THR A 93 18.13 -23.01 7.40
N GLU A 94 18.45 -22.19 8.41
CA GLU A 94 19.02 -22.63 9.68
C GLU A 94 18.09 -23.58 10.43
N LYS A 95 18.65 -24.62 11.07
CA LYS A 95 17.89 -25.65 11.80
C LYS A 95 18.23 -25.75 13.28
N ARG A 96 19.33 -25.12 13.71
CA ARG A 96 19.78 -25.07 15.10
C ARG A 96 18.73 -24.42 16.00
N SER A 97 18.36 -25.09 17.10
CA SER A 97 17.36 -24.59 18.05
C SER A 97 17.83 -23.33 18.76
N GLU A 98 19.14 -23.18 18.95
CA GLU A 98 19.78 -22.01 19.58
C GLU A 98 19.44 -20.72 18.84
N VAL A 99 19.27 -20.77 17.51
CA VAL A 99 18.86 -19.61 16.71
C VAL A 99 17.41 -19.22 16.99
N LYS A 100 16.51 -20.19 17.17
CA LYS A 100 15.12 -19.92 17.57
C LYS A 100 15.05 -19.35 18.98
N ASP A 101 15.81 -19.91 19.91
CA ASP A 101 15.84 -19.45 21.29
C ASP A 101 16.40 -18.03 21.39
N PHE A 102 17.45 -17.75 20.62
CA PHE A 102 17.99 -16.40 20.49
C PHE A 102 17.00 -15.41 19.88
N GLY A 103 16.30 -15.80 18.80
CA GLY A 103 15.23 -14.99 18.21
C GLY A 103 14.14 -14.68 19.23
N ARG A 104 13.65 -15.70 19.95
CA ARG A 104 12.61 -15.54 20.99
C ARG A 104 13.06 -14.56 22.08
N LYS A 105 14.33 -14.61 22.51
CA LYS A 105 14.90 -13.68 23.49
C LYS A 105 14.81 -12.21 23.05
N LEU A 106 14.84 -11.94 21.74
CA LEU A 106 14.78 -10.60 21.16
C LEU A 106 13.39 -10.22 20.63
N ASN A 107 12.36 -11.04 20.91
CA ASN A 107 11.01 -10.92 20.36
C ASN A 107 10.99 -10.97 18.82
N ILE A 108 11.83 -11.84 18.24
CA ILE A 108 11.88 -12.13 16.80
C ILE A 108 11.44 -13.58 16.58
N THR A 109 10.41 -13.78 15.76
CA THR A 109 9.97 -15.15 15.40
C THR A 109 10.89 -15.73 14.34
N VAL A 110 11.38 -16.95 14.53
CA VAL A 110 12.25 -17.63 13.55
C VAL A 110 11.51 -18.78 12.88
N LEU A 111 11.28 -18.65 11.57
CA LEU A 111 10.82 -19.73 10.70
C LEU A 111 12.04 -20.48 10.17
N ASP A 112 12.27 -21.68 10.69
CA ASP A 112 13.50 -22.45 10.46
C ASP A 112 13.49 -23.27 9.16
N GLY A 113 14.63 -23.90 8.86
CA GLY A 113 14.79 -24.72 7.66
C GLY A 113 13.86 -25.93 7.63
N ASN A 114 13.38 -26.41 8.78
CA ASN A 114 12.37 -27.47 8.83
C ASN A 114 11.01 -26.93 8.35
N PHE A 115 10.60 -25.77 8.84
CA PHE A 115 9.41 -25.07 8.35
C PHE A 115 9.50 -24.78 6.85
N LEU A 116 10.59 -24.17 6.37
CA LEU A 116 10.76 -23.84 4.95
C LEU A 116 10.74 -25.08 4.04
N SER A 117 11.31 -26.20 4.49
CA SER A 117 11.29 -27.45 3.72
C SER A 117 9.89 -28.06 3.56
N LYS A 118 8.98 -27.81 4.51
CA LYS A 118 7.58 -28.23 4.41
C LYS A 118 6.83 -27.35 3.42
N LEU A 119 7.09 -26.03 3.45
CA LEU A 119 6.45 -25.06 2.58
C LEU A 119 6.79 -25.27 1.09
N GLN A 120 8.01 -25.71 0.78
CA GLN A 120 8.40 -26.03 -0.61
C GLN A 120 7.57 -27.16 -1.24
N LYS A 121 6.87 -27.98 -0.44
CA LYS A 121 6.03 -29.07 -0.94
C LYS A 121 4.62 -28.62 -1.33
N SER A 122 4.19 -27.41 -0.98
CA SER A 122 2.84 -26.88 -1.22
C SER A 122 2.75 -25.94 -2.43
N GLN A 123 3.58 -26.14 -3.44
CA GLN A 123 3.84 -25.18 -4.53
C GLN A 123 2.68 -24.99 -5.53
N THR A 124 1.65 -25.84 -5.50
CA THR A 124 0.56 -25.89 -6.49
C THR A 124 -0.28 -24.60 -6.60
N ARG A 125 -0.29 -23.73 -5.58
CA ARG A 125 -1.06 -22.46 -5.63
C ARG A 125 -0.35 -21.30 -6.32
N LEU A 126 0.97 -21.36 -6.47
CA LEU A 126 1.73 -20.29 -7.16
C LEU A 126 1.32 -20.16 -8.64
N GLU A 127 0.70 -21.19 -9.22
CA GLU A 127 0.26 -21.17 -10.62
C GLU A 127 -0.96 -20.27 -10.87
N LEU A 128 -1.73 -19.95 -9.83
CA LEU A 128 -2.97 -19.15 -9.94
C LEU A 128 -2.73 -17.63 -9.86
N ARG A 129 -1.48 -17.20 -9.62
CA ARG A 129 -1.12 -15.81 -9.36
C ARG A 129 0.12 -15.43 -10.18
N ILE A 130 0.26 -14.16 -10.55
CA ILE A 130 1.53 -13.64 -11.06
C ILE A 130 2.51 -13.32 -9.91
N SER A 131 3.80 -13.55 -10.13
CA SER A 131 4.83 -13.04 -9.21
C SER A 131 5.08 -11.54 -9.43
N ASP A 132 5.79 -10.87 -8.51
CA ASP A 132 6.18 -9.48 -8.74
C ASP A 132 7.13 -9.34 -9.94
N GLU A 133 7.98 -10.33 -10.21
CA GLU A 133 8.84 -10.36 -11.41
C GLU A 133 8.02 -10.42 -12.69
N GLU A 134 6.93 -11.20 -12.69
CA GLU A 134 6.02 -11.29 -13.82
C GLU A 134 5.26 -9.98 -14.00
N LEU A 135 4.77 -9.35 -12.91
CA LEU A 135 4.14 -8.04 -12.98
C LEU A 135 5.12 -6.98 -13.52
N PHE A 136 6.35 -6.95 -13.05
CA PHE A 136 7.36 -6.01 -13.53
C PHE A 136 7.73 -6.27 -14.99
N TYR A 137 7.75 -7.52 -15.42
CA TYR A 137 7.90 -7.86 -16.83
C TYR A 137 6.73 -7.34 -17.68
N LEU A 138 5.49 -7.36 -17.17
CA LEU A 138 4.36 -6.73 -17.87
C LEU A 138 4.58 -5.22 -18.04
N PHE A 139 5.06 -4.51 -17.02
CA PHE A 139 5.42 -3.08 -17.18
C PHE A 139 6.53 -2.87 -18.20
N ASP A 140 7.60 -3.66 -18.12
CA ASP A 140 8.76 -3.55 -19.01
C ASP A 140 8.40 -3.91 -20.47
N SER A 141 7.35 -4.72 -20.69
CA SER A 141 6.84 -5.06 -22.03
C SER A 141 6.16 -3.88 -22.73
N TYR A 142 5.74 -2.86 -21.97
CA TYR A 142 5.23 -1.62 -22.52
C TYR A 142 6.39 -0.67 -22.86
N GLY A 143 6.81 -0.68 -24.12
CA GLY A 143 8.00 0.05 -24.59
C GLY A 143 8.01 1.57 -24.35
N LEU A 144 6.86 2.19 -24.09
CA LEU A 144 6.76 3.63 -23.76
C LEU A 144 6.53 3.89 -22.26
N GLY A 145 6.45 2.85 -21.42
CA GLY A 145 6.05 2.96 -20.00
C GLY A 145 6.89 3.94 -19.19
N LYS A 146 8.18 4.07 -19.48
CA LYS A 146 9.06 5.02 -18.80
C LYS A 146 8.76 6.49 -19.15
N LEU A 147 8.45 6.78 -20.42
CA LEU A 147 8.07 8.13 -20.85
C LEU A 147 6.63 8.45 -20.43
N ASP A 148 5.82 7.41 -20.26
CA ASP A 148 4.40 7.50 -20.01
C ASP A 148 4.06 7.45 -18.51
N GLY A 149 4.92 8.06 -17.70
CA GLY A 149 4.73 8.20 -16.26
C GLY A 149 5.44 7.16 -15.39
N ASP A 150 6.27 6.28 -15.95
CA ASP A 150 7.07 5.27 -15.24
C ASP A 150 6.24 4.40 -14.27
N TRP A 151 5.36 3.59 -14.86
CA TRP A 151 4.34 2.83 -14.11
C TRP A 151 4.97 1.87 -13.07
N LYS A 152 6.14 1.31 -13.41
CA LYS A 152 6.90 0.45 -12.51
C LYS A 152 7.39 1.22 -11.30
N GLN A 153 8.00 2.40 -11.52
CA GLN A 153 8.48 3.23 -10.42
C GLN A 153 7.33 3.70 -9.55
N ARG A 154 6.18 4.11 -10.12
CA ARG A 154 5.00 4.49 -9.33
C ARG A 154 4.52 3.40 -8.38
N ILE A 155 4.53 2.14 -8.82
CA ILE A 155 4.18 1.01 -7.96
C ILE A 155 5.24 0.77 -6.89
N LEU A 156 6.53 0.86 -7.22
CA LEU A 156 7.62 0.73 -6.25
C LEU A 156 7.57 1.84 -5.18
N ASP A 157 7.40 3.10 -5.59
CA ASP A 157 7.25 4.25 -4.69
C ASP A 157 6.04 4.05 -3.77
N SER A 158 4.91 3.61 -4.34
CA SER A 158 3.70 3.32 -3.57
C SER A 158 3.91 2.21 -2.55
N LYS A 159 4.69 1.17 -2.88
CA LYS A 159 5.09 0.13 -1.92
C LYS A 159 5.96 0.73 -0.83
N GLY A 160 6.93 1.58 -1.18
CA GLY A 160 7.85 2.22 -0.24
C GLY A 160 7.16 3.09 0.82
N LEU A 161 5.98 3.65 0.52
CA LEU A 161 5.19 4.37 1.52
C LEU A 161 4.79 3.48 2.71
N LEU A 162 4.71 2.16 2.56
CA LEU A 162 4.43 1.24 3.66
C LEU A 162 5.54 1.22 4.73
N SER A 163 6.80 1.48 4.35
CA SER A 163 7.90 1.59 5.32
C SER A 163 7.89 2.92 6.07
N GLN A 164 7.13 3.90 5.58
CA GLN A 164 6.98 5.24 6.19
C GLN A 164 5.74 5.32 7.11
N GLY A 165 4.96 4.24 7.21
CA GLY A 165 3.79 4.12 8.07
C GLY A 165 2.45 4.27 7.34
N LEU A 166 1.37 3.96 8.06
CA LEU A 166 -0.01 4.04 7.56
C LEU A 166 -0.67 5.31 8.11
N ASN A 167 -0.61 6.38 7.33
CA ASN A 167 -1.10 7.71 7.70
C ASN A 167 -1.87 8.34 6.54
N PHE A 168 -2.50 9.50 6.77
CA PHE A 168 -3.31 10.16 5.74
C PHE A 168 -2.48 10.66 4.55
N ASP A 169 -1.24 11.11 4.78
CA ASP A 169 -0.37 11.58 3.69
C ASP A 169 -0.09 10.44 2.69
N ASN A 170 0.23 9.25 3.20
CA ASN A 170 0.48 8.07 2.39
C ASN A 170 -0.80 7.55 1.72
N CYS A 171 -1.94 7.58 2.44
CA CYS A 171 -3.24 7.25 1.84
C CYS A 171 -3.58 8.18 0.67
N ASN A 172 -3.40 9.49 0.84
CA ASN A 172 -3.67 10.48 -0.21
C ASN A 172 -2.73 10.29 -1.40
N SER A 173 -1.47 9.93 -1.15
CA SER A 173 -0.53 9.57 -2.21
C SER A 173 -1.02 8.34 -3.00
N TRP A 174 -1.44 7.26 -2.32
CA TRP A 174 -2.01 6.09 -3.01
C TRP A 174 -3.29 6.40 -3.77
N ILE A 175 -4.18 7.24 -3.24
CA ILE A 175 -5.40 7.71 -3.92
C ILE A 175 -5.01 8.44 -5.22
N ASN A 176 -4.02 9.32 -5.18
CA ASN A 176 -3.56 10.04 -6.37
C ASN A 176 -2.92 9.10 -7.41
N GLN A 177 -2.14 8.12 -6.97
CA GLN A 177 -1.59 7.10 -7.87
C GLN A 177 -2.69 6.23 -8.47
N ALA A 178 -3.71 5.85 -7.68
CA ALA A 178 -4.84 5.09 -8.17
C ALA A 178 -5.61 5.88 -9.24
N TYR A 179 -5.84 7.17 -9.01
CA TYR A 179 -6.47 8.06 -10.00
C TYR A 179 -5.67 8.10 -11.31
N PHE A 180 -4.34 8.20 -11.26
CA PHE A 180 -3.50 8.13 -12.45
C PHE A 180 -3.75 6.86 -13.27
N PHE A 181 -3.79 5.69 -12.61
CA PHE A 181 -4.05 4.41 -13.31
C PHE A 181 -5.49 4.27 -13.77
N LEU A 182 -6.47 4.87 -13.06
CA LEU A 182 -7.84 5.00 -13.55
C LEU A 182 -7.89 5.74 -14.88
N GLU A 183 -7.19 6.87 -15.00
CA GLU A 183 -7.10 7.59 -16.28
C GLU A 183 -6.47 6.74 -17.38
N GLN A 184 -5.45 5.92 -17.05
CA GLN A 184 -4.83 5.01 -18.01
C GLN A 184 -5.80 3.93 -18.50
N ILE A 185 -6.66 3.40 -17.61
CA ILE A 185 -7.72 2.44 -17.99
C ILE A 185 -8.65 3.05 -19.04
N LEU A 186 -9.06 4.31 -18.84
CA LEU A 186 -10.03 5.00 -19.68
C LEU A 186 -9.44 5.46 -21.02
N THR A 187 -8.15 5.78 -21.06
CA THR A 187 -7.52 6.41 -22.23
C THR A 187 -6.63 5.48 -23.04
N LYS A 188 -6.20 4.34 -22.49
CA LYS A 188 -5.22 3.43 -23.12
C LYS A 188 -5.75 2.00 -23.23
N PRO A 189 -6.62 1.72 -24.21
CA PRO A 189 -7.24 0.39 -24.36
C PRO A 189 -6.23 -0.75 -24.49
N ASN A 190 -5.09 -0.52 -25.16
CA ASN A 190 -4.04 -1.53 -25.36
C ASN A 190 -3.28 -1.89 -24.07
N GLN A 191 -3.27 -1.01 -23.07
CA GLN A 191 -2.59 -1.23 -21.78
C GLN A 191 -3.57 -1.34 -20.61
N LYS A 192 -4.86 -1.43 -20.93
CA LYS A 192 -5.97 -1.43 -19.97
C LYS A 192 -5.81 -2.49 -18.89
N GLU A 193 -5.39 -3.71 -19.26
CA GLU A 193 -5.19 -4.79 -18.30
C GLU A 193 -4.17 -4.40 -17.23
N ILE A 194 -2.98 -3.96 -17.65
CA ILE A 194 -1.89 -3.60 -16.74
C ILE A 194 -2.29 -2.39 -15.88
N ALA A 195 -2.94 -1.40 -16.49
CA ALA A 195 -3.47 -0.24 -15.77
C ALA A 195 -4.52 -0.65 -14.72
N ALA A 196 -5.43 -1.57 -15.06
CA ALA A 196 -6.43 -2.08 -14.13
C ALA A 196 -5.82 -2.87 -12.97
N ARG A 197 -4.80 -3.70 -13.24
CA ARG A 197 -4.05 -4.41 -12.20
C ARG A 197 -3.39 -3.43 -11.23
N SER A 198 -2.71 -2.40 -11.75
CA SER A 198 -2.09 -1.35 -10.95
C SER A 198 -3.12 -0.56 -10.14
N PHE A 199 -4.26 -0.21 -10.74
CA PHE A 199 -5.36 0.44 -10.05
C PHE A 199 -5.88 -0.41 -8.88
N TYR A 200 -6.21 -1.69 -9.11
CA TYR A 200 -6.67 -2.58 -8.05
C TYR A 200 -5.64 -2.74 -6.93
N TYR A 201 -4.36 -2.83 -7.27
CA TYR A 201 -3.28 -2.93 -6.29
C TYR A 201 -3.16 -1.66 -5.42
N LEU A 202 -3.26 -0.46 -6.02
CA LEU A 202 -3.21 0.78 -5.25
C LEU A 202 -4.45 0.95 -4.39
N MET A 203 -5.62 0.59 -4.93
CA MET A 203 -6.87 0.57 -4.17
C MET A 203 -6.81 -0.38 -2.97
N SER A 204 -6.10 -1.51 -3.07
CA SER A 204 -5.91 -2.39 -1.93
C SER A 204 -5.02 -1.77 -0.84
N LEU A 205 -3.96 -1.03 -1.22
CA LEU A 205 -3.15 -0.26 -0.26
C LEU A 205 -3.97 0.85 0.42
N VAL A 206 -4.79 1.58 -0.33
CA VAL A 206 -5.73 2.58 0.21
C VAL A 206 -6.65 1.95 1.27
N CYS A 207 -7.23 0.78 0.97
CA CYS A 207 -8.10 0.07 1.92
C CYS A 207 -7.35 -0.33 3.20
N ILE A 208 -6.10 -0.79 3.11
CA ILE A 208 -5.28 -1.13 4.28
C ILE A 208 -4.92 0.11 5.11
N GLY A 209 -4.54 1.21 4.45
CA GLY A 209 -4.24 2.47 5.13
C GLY A 209 -5.45 2.99 5.91
N ILE A 210 -6.62 3.00 5.29
CA ILE A 210 -7.86 3.46 5.93
C ILE A 210 -8.31 2.50 7.04
N ASP A 211 -8.23 1.17 6.84
CA ASP A 211 -8.56 0.19 7.89
C ASP A 211 -7.69 0.41 9.14
N PHE A 212 -6.40 0.71 8.94
CA PHE A 212 -5.49 1.05 10.03
C PHE A 212 -5.88 2.35 10.73
N LEU A 213 -6.11 3.44 9.99
CA LEU A 213 -6.47 4.74 10.56
C LEU A 213 -7.78 4.66 11.37
N LEU A 214 -8.75 3.87 10.92
CA LEU A 214 -10.02 3.69 11.61
C LEU A 214 -9.90 3.03 12.98
N LYS A 215 -8.79 2.35 13.31
CA LYS A 215 -8.56 1.84 14.67
C LYS A 215 -8.47 3.01 15.68
N GLU A 216 -7.83 4.10 15.29
CA GLU A 216 -7.61 5.30 16.11
C GLU A 216 -8.84 6.21 16.15
N LEU A 217 -9.77 6.02 15.23
CA LEU A 217 -11.05 6.75 15.18
C LEU A 217 -12.20 5.90 15.74
N SER A 218 -11.92 4.71 16.26
CA SER A 218 -12.95 3.72 16.62
C SER A 218 -13.86 4.19 17.76
N TYR A 219 -13.34 5.02 18.68
CA TYR A 219 -14.07 5.57 19.83
C TYR A 219 -14.92 6.81 19.51
N LEU A 220 -14.73 7.42 18.33
CA LEU A 220 -15.46 8.62 17.91
C LEU A 220 -16.88 8.28 17.46
N THR A 221 -17.78 9.23 17.63
CA THR A 221 -19.12 9.22 17.01
C THR A 221 -19.00 9.21 15.48
N VAL A 222 -20.10 8.89 14.78
CA VAL A 222 -20.12 8.89 13.31
C VAL A 222 -19.79 10.28 12.75
N ASP A 223 -20.41 11.33 13.29
CA ASP A 223 -20.19 12.70 12.81
C ASP A 223 -18.75 13.18 13.03
N GLU A 224 -18.19 12.94 14.22
CA GLU A 224 -16.79 13.26 14.51
C GLU A 224 -15.83 12.51 13.58
N ARG A 225 -16.13 11.24 13.28
CA ARG A 225 -15.34 10.41 12.39
C ARG A 225 -15.41 10.89 10.95
N ILE A 226 -16.58 11.31 10.48
CA ILE A 226 -16.75 11.93 9.15
C ILE A 226 -15.84 13.14 9.04
N VAL A 227 -15.90 14.06 10.01
CA VAL A 227 -15.06 15.27 10.04
C VAL A 227 -13.58 14.91 10.05
N LYS A 228 -13.15 13.98 10.91
CA LYS A 228 -11.74 13.57 11.01
C LYS A 228 -11.22 12.91 9.73
N LEU A 229 -12.02 12.05 9.11
CA LEU A 229 -11.66 11.41 7.84
C LEU A 229 -11.59 12.44 6.71
N ALA A 230 -12.61 13.30 6.58
CA ALA A 230 -12.64 14.34 5.55
C ALA A 230 -11.44 15.31 5.70
N ASP A 231 -11.15 15.77 6.92
CA ASP A 231 -9.98 16.61 7.18
C ASP A 231 -8.67 15.88 6.87
N GLY A 232 -8.56 14.58 7.15
CA GLY A 232 -7.38 13.78 6.82
C GLY A 232 -7.17 13.62 5.31
N PHE A 233 -8.24 13.33 4.56
CA PHE A 233 -8.17 13.25 3.10
C PHE A 233 -7.88 14.61 2.45
N THR A 234 -8.33 15.71 3.05
CA THR A 234 -8.08 17.07 2.53
C THR A 234 -6.70 17.60 2.91
N TYR A 235 -6.28 17.48 4.17
CA TYR A 235 -5.12 18.19 4.72
C TYR A 235 -3.97 17.27 5.15
N GLY A 236 -4.12 15.95 5.02
CA GLY A 236 -3.11 14.99 5.41
C GLY A 236 -2.97 14.83 6.93
N SER A 237 -1.88 14.20 7.37
CA SER A 237 -1.72 13.77 8.78
C SER A 237 -1.57 14.95 9.75
N LYS A 238 -1.08 16.10 9.26
CA LYS A 238 -0.91 17.32 10.06
C LYS A 238 -2.24 18.08 10.27
N GLY A 239 -3.30 17.68 9.57
CA GLY A 239 -4.61 18.30 9.61
C GLY A 239 -4.61 19.76 9.16
N ARG A 240 -5.78 20.40 9.25
CA ARG A 240 -6.03 21.76 8.76
C ARG A 240 -5.06 22.79 9.36
N ASP A 241 -4.86 22.76 10.67
CA ASP A 241 -4.00 23.72 11.36
C ASP A 241 -2.51 23.54 11.04
N GLY A 242 -2.04 22.30 10.94
CA GLY A 242 -0.66 22.03 10.58
C GLY A 242 -0.37 22.42 9.12
N MET A 243 -1.29 22.15 8.21
CA MET A 243 -1.18 22.57 6.81
C MET A 243 -1.23 24.10 6.68
N ARG A 244 -2.15 24.77 7.38
CA ARG A 244 -2.22 26.24 7.43
C ARG A 244 -0.89 26.84 7.88
N LYS A 245 -0.31 26.36 8.98
CA LYS A 245 1.00 26.83 9.46
C LYS A 245 2.11 26.65 8.43
N MET A 246 2.15 25.51 7.72
CA MET A 246 3.13 25.28 6.67
C MET A 246 2.98 26.29 5.53
N ILE A 247 1.74 26.52 5.06
CA ILE A 247 1.43 27.50 4.03
C ILE A 247 1.84 28.91 4.48
N GLU A 248 1.50 29.33 5.70
CA GLU A 248 1.90 30.63 6.23
C GLU A 248 3.42 30.83 6.23
N LEU A 249 4.18 29.82 6.64
CA LEU A 249 5.64 29.86 6.64
C LEU A 249 6.18 30.03 5.21
N SER A 250 5.69 29.23 4.24
CA SER A 250 6.09 29.35 2.84
C SER A 250 5.71 30.71 2.23
N LEU A 251 4.50 31.21 2.51
CA LEU A 251 4.05 32.52 2.04
C LEU A 251 4.87 33.66 2.64
N SER A 252 5.28 33.56 3.91
CA SER A 252 6.13 34.58 4.54
C SER A 252 7.49 34.73 3.84
N LEU A 253 8.00 33.68 3.21
CA LEU A 253 9.22 33.74 2.38
C LEU A 253 8.94 34.46 1.05
N VAL A 254 7.82 34.16 0.41
CA VAL A 254 7.38 34.86 -0.82
C VAL A 254 7.18 36.36 -0.56
N GLU A 255 6.52 36.71 0.55
CA GLU A 255 6.31 38.11 0.95
C GLU A 255 7.62 38.88 1.11
N ARG A 256 8.67 38.21 1.60
CA ARG A 256 9.98 38.83 1.88
C ARG A 256 10.90 38.90 0.68
N PHE A 257 10.85 37.91 -0.20
CA PHE A 257 11.89 37.71 -1.23
C PHE A 257 11.39 37.83 -2.67
N ALA A 258 10.07 37.83 -2.92
CA ALA A 258 9.53 37.99 -4.27
C ALA A 258 9.20 39.45 -4.61
N TYR A 259 9.30 39.78 -5.91
CA TYR A 259 8.76 41.03 -6.44
C TYR A 259 7.24 41.04 -6.27
N ASP A 260 6.67 42.16 -5.79
CA ASP A 260 5.27 42.26 -5.36
C ASP A 260 4.84 41.15 -4.37
N GLY A 261 5.78 40.69 -3.52
CA GLY A 261 5.64 39.50 -2.69
C GLY A 261 4.34 39.43 -1.87
N LYS A 262 3.86 40.57 -1.35
CA LYS A 262 2.58 40.63 -0.61
C LYS A 262 1.35 40.36 -1.48
N ILE A 263 1.32 40.88 -2.71
CA ILE A 263 0.21 40.65 -3.65
C ILE A 263 0.23 39.20 -4.10
N THR A 264 1.41 38.73 -4.50
CA THR A 264 1.64 37.34 -4.94
C THR A 264 1.27 36.34 -3.84
N ALA A 265 1.69 36.56 -2.60
CA ALA A 265 1.37 35.69 -1.48
C ALA A 265 -0.14 35.63 -1.19
N ASN A 266 -0.85 36.75 -1.27
CA ASN A 266 -2.31 36.78 -1.08
C ASN A 266 -3.05 36.01 -2.19
N GLN A 267 -2.61 36.15 -3.44
CA GLN A 267 -3.19 35.39 -4.56
C GLN A 267 -2.95 33.87 -4.40
N ILE A 268 -1.72 33.47 -4.06
CA ILE A 268 -1.38 32.06 -3.81
C ILE A 268 -2.24 31.52 -2.66
N ARG A 269 -2.35 32.27 -1.55
CA ARG A 269 -3.19 31.89 -0.40
C ARG A 269 -4.63 31.62 -0.82
N SER A 270 -5.25 32.56 -1.53
CA SER A 270 -6.64 32.42 -1.98
C SER A 270 -6.81 31.21 -2.89
N ASN A 271 -5.89 31.00 -3.84
CA ASN A 271 -5.97 29.87 -4.77
C ASN A 271 -5.84 28.54 -4.05
N ILE A 272 -4.92 28.42 -3.09
CA ILE A 272 -4.73 27.20 -2.30
C ILE A 272 -5.97 26.93 -1.44
N SER A 273 -6.53 27.94 -0.76
CA SER A 273 -7.75 27.78 0.04
C SER A 273 -8.92 27.31 -0.80
N THR A 274 -9.16 27.93 -1.97
CA THR A 274 -10.20 27.49 -2.91
C THR A 274 -9.99 26.05 -3.37
N GLN A 275 -8.75 25.65 -3.69
CA GLN A 275 -8.46 24.28 -4.11
C GLN A 275 -8.81 23.25 -3.02
N PHE A 276 -8.48 23.53 -1.75
CA PHE A 276 -8.86 22.64 -0.64
C PHE A 276 -10.37 22.58 -0.43
N GLU A 277 -11.08 23.69 -0.56
CA GLU A 277 -12.54 23.74 -0.43
C GLU A 277 -13.27 22.98 -1.56
N MET A 278 -12.65 22.88 -2.73
CA MET A 278 -13.19 22.15 -3.88
C MET A 278 -12.99 20.64 -3.80
N LEU A 279 -12.14 20.12 -2.90
CA LEU A 279 -11.94 18.68 -2.76
C LEU A 279 -13.19 18.02 -2.16
N PRO A 280 -13.81 17.04 -2.83
CA PRO A 280 -15.03 16.39 -2.35
C PRO A 280 -14.73 15.31 -1.29
N SER A 281 -13.77 15.54 -0.40
CA SER A 281 -13.31 14.62 0.65
C SER A 281 -14.41 14.21 1.62
N GLN A 282 -15.47 15.02 1.72
CA GLN A 282 -16.67 14.71 2.51
C GLN A 282 -17.32 13.39 2.09
N ILE A 283 -17.34 13.08 0.78
CA ILE A 283 -17.87 11.82 0.25
C ILE A 283 -17.12 10.62 0.84
N LEU A 284 -15.79 10.71 0.91
CA LEU A 284 -14.95 9.67 1.50
C LEU A 284 -15.19 9.57 3.01
N GLY A 285 -15.25 10.71 3.72
CA GLY A 285 -15.55 10.74 5.16
C GLY A 285 -16.88 10.06 5.50
N GLU A 286 -17.93 10.38 4.76
CA GLU A 286 -19.27 9.77 4.91
C GLU A 286 -19.26 8.28 4.59
N TYR A 287 -18.56 7.85 3.54
CA TYR A 287 -18.51 6.45 3.17
C TYR A 287 -17.75 5.60 4.19
N PHE A 288 -16.53 6.01 4.56
CA PHE A 288 -15.65 5.24 5.45
C PHE A 288 -16.04 5.32 6.93
N SER A 289 -16.89 6.27 7.33
CA SER A 289 -17.41 6.33 8.70
C SER A 289 -18.44 5.24 9.00
N LYS A 290 -19.06 4.65 7.97
CA LYS A 290 -20.08 3.62 8.09
C LYS A 290 -19.52 2.31 8.64
N ARG A 291 -20.26 1.69 9.56
CA ARG A 291 -19.80 0.51 10.32
C ARG A 291 -19.63 -0.72 9.42
N GLU A 292 -20.52 -0.90 8.46
CA GLU A 292 -20.49 -1.97 7.47
C GLU A 292 -19.26 -1.87 6.56
N ILE A 293 -18.89 -0.65 6.14
CA ILE A 293 -17.68 -0.40 5.36
C ILE A 293 -16.46 -0.74 6.20
N TYR A 294 -16.38 -0.16 7.40
CA TYR A 294 -15.29 -0.41 8.36
C TYR A 294 -15.04 -1.91 8.64
N LYS A 295 -16.07 -2.75 8.69
CA LYS A 295 -15.93 -4.19 8.92
C LYS A 295 -15.35 -4.93 7.71
N ASN A 296 -15.60 -4.44 6.51
CA ASN A 296 -15.29 -5.14 5.26
C ASN A 296 -14.01 -4.64 4.59
N LEU A 297 -13.44 -3.49 4.99
CA LEU A 297 -12.24 -2.91 4.34
C LEU A 297 -11.07 -3.89 4.20
N PHE A 298 -10.74 -4.62 5.26
CA PHE A 298 -9.65 -5.61 5.21
C PHE A 298 -9.93 -6.74 4.20
N VAL A 299 -11.19 -7.19 4.09
CA VAL A 299 -11.60 -8.21 3.12
C VAL A 299 -11.54 -7.67 1.70
N VAL A 300 -12.07 -6.46 1.48
CA VAL A 300 -12.02 -5.77 0.19
C VAL A 300 -10.58 -5.53 -0.26
N ALA A 301 -9.68 -5.15 0.65
CA ALA A 301 -8.26 -5.00 0.35
C ALA A 301 -7.65 -6.29 -0.20
N ARG A 302 -7.91 -7.43 0.45
CA ARG A 302 -7.39 -8.74 0.00
C ARG A 302 -8.01 -9.18 -1.33
N GLU A 303 -9.28 -8.87 -1.58
CA GLU A 303 -9.95 -9.16 -2.84
C GLU A 303 -9.36 -8.32 -4.00
N LEU A 304 -9.18 -7.01 -3.80
CA LEU A 304 -8.54 -6.12 -4.77
C LEU A 304 -7.12 -6.57 -5.12
N GLU A 305 -6.34 -6.94 -4.11
CA GLU A 305 -4.98 -7.45 -4.26
C GLU A 305 -4.97 -8.77 -5.06
N SER A 306 -5.93 -9.66 -4.78
CA SER A 306 -6.11 -10.89 -5.53
C SER A 306 -6.48 -10.64 -7.00
N LEU A 307 -7.34 -9.65 -7.29
CA LEU A 307 -7.67 -9.25 -8.67
C LEU A 307 -6.45 -8.71 -9.40
N ALA A 308 -5.68 -7.82 -8.76
CA ALA A 308 -4.47 -7.23 -9.34
C ALA A 308 -3.47 -8.30 -9.80
N MET A 309 -3.35 -9.36 -8.99
CA MET A 309 -2.27 -10.34 -9.11
C MET A 309 -2.74 -11.70 -9.62
N ASN A 310 -4.00 -11.84 -10.05
CA ASN A 310 -4.50 -13.09 -10.60
C ASN A 310 -3.75 -13.47 -11.89
N LYS A 311 -3.42 -14.76 -12.08
CA LYS A 311 -2.71 -15.21 -13.29
C LYS A 311 -3.45 -14.84 -14.56
N THR A 312 -4.75 -15.11 -14.57
CA THR A 312 -5.66 -14.66 -15.63
C THR A 312 -6.32 -13.39 -15.17
N PHE A 313 -6.28 -12.33 -15.98
CA PHE A 313 -6.92 -11.09 -15.61
C PHE A 313 -8.41 -11.28 -15.34
N LYS A 314 -8.88 -10.67 -14.26
CA LYS A 314 -10.30 -10.62 -13.89
C LYS A 314 -10.69 -9.17 -13.66
N SER A 315 -11.80 -8.77 -14.27
CA SER A 315 -12.38 -7.47 -14.02
C SER A 315 -13.09 -7.44 -12.66
N HIS A 316 -13.17 -6.25 -12.06
CA HIS A 316 -13.99 -6.01 -10.87
C HIS A 316 -15.49 -6.25 -11.13
N MET A 317 -15.94 -6.37 -12.38
CA MET A 317 -17.35 -6.61 -12.73
C MET A 317 -17.92 -7.89 -12.10
N ASP A 318 -17.09 -8.90 -11.82
CA ASP A 318 -17.51 -10.17 -11.18
C ASP A 318 -17.18 -10.24 -9.68
N SER A 319 -16.71 -9.12 -9.09
CA SER A 319 -16.32 -9.04 -7.69
C SER A 319 -17.49 -8.78 -6.74
N SER A 320 -17.20 -8.79 -5.43
CA SER A 320 -18.15 -8.47 -4.38
C SER A 320 -18.81 -7.11 -4.53
N ILE A 321 -19.99 -6.95 -3.94
CA ILE A 321 -20.72 -5.67 -3.94
C ILE A 321 -19.92 -4.62 -3.16
N GLU A 322 -19.26 -5.04 -2.08
CA GLU A 322 -18.43 -4.20 -1.23
C GLU A 322 -17.24 -3.62 -2.01
N LEU A 323 -16.56 -4.44 -2.82
CA LEU A 323 -15.46 -3.97 -3.67
C LEU A 323 -15.95 -2.98 -4.73
N LYS A 324 -17.04 -3.30 -5.44
CA LYS A 324 -17.63 -2.40 -6.45
C LYS A 324 -18.08 -1.07 -5.84
N SER A 325 -18.76 -1.13 -4.69
CA SER A 325 -19.17 0.04 -3.92
C SER A 325 -17.97 0.90 -3.54
N MET A 326 -16.86 0.27 -3.14
CA MET A 326 -15.63 0.98 -2.81
C MET A 326 -15.06 1.71 -4.04
N ILE A 327 -14.91 1.03 -5.17
CA ILE A 327 -14.43 1.67 -6.40
C ILE A 327 -15.34 2.83 -6.79
N PHE A 328 -16.66 2.64 -6.77
CA PHE A 328 -17.63 3.66 -7.16
C PHE A 328 -17.62 4.89 -6.26
N CYS A 329 -17.39 4.74 -4.95
CA CYS A 329 -17.19 5.86 -4.05
C CYS A 329 -15.99 6.72 -4.47
N PHE A 330 -14.88 6.11 -4.86
CA PHE A 330 -13.73 6.86 -5.37
C PHE A 330 -13.98 7.47 -6.75
N LEU A 331 -14.72 6.79 -7.64
CA LEU A 331 -15.12 7.40 -8.91
C LEU A 331 -15.94 8.68 -8.69
N ASP A 332 -16.87 8.68 -7.74
CA ASP A 332 -17.63 9.88 -7.37
C ASP A 332 -16.72 10.96 -6.79
N TYR A 333 -15.79 10.60 -5.91
CA TYR A 333 -14.77 11.52 -5.38
C TYR A 333 -13.93 12.17 -6.49
N TRP A 334 -13.57 11.42 -7.53
CA TRP A 334 -12.83 11.93 -8.68
C TRP A 334 -13.70 12.55 -9.77
N ASN A 335 -15.03 12.63 -9.57
CA ASN A 335 -16.00 13.08 -10.58
C ASN A 335 -15.91 12.31 -11.91
N VAL A 336 -15.56 11.02 -11.86
CA VAL A 336 -15.51 10.14 -13.04
C VAL A 336 -16.85 9.41 -13.18
N PRO A 337 -17.56 9.52 -14.31
CA PRO A 337 -18.82 8.81 -14.51
C PRO A 337 -18.64 7.31 -14.39
N ARG A 338 -19.34 6.67 -13.45
CA ARG A 338 -19.27 5.21 -13.20
C ARG A 338 -19.50 4.40 -14.48
N LYS A 339 -20.41 4.87 -15.35
CA LYS A 339 -20.69 4.26 -16.65
C LYS A 339 -19.44 4.18 -17.53
N ASN A 340 -18.67 5.26 -17.66
CA ASN A 340 -17.45 5.26 -18.48
C ASN A 340 -16.46 4.21 -17.99
N PHE A 341 -16.34 4.06 -16.67
CA PHE A 341 -15.47 3.05 -16.09
C PHE A 341 -15.99 1.62 -16.34
N SER A 342 -17.29 1.35 -16.13
CA SER A 342 -17.88 0.03 -16.41
C SER A 342 -17.80 -0.34 -17.90
N ASP A 343 -18.09 0.61 -18.79
CA ASP A 343 -18.03 0.42 -20.24
C ASP A 343 -16.60 0.08 -20.70
N ALA A 344 -15.57 0.61 -20.02
CA ALA A 344 -14.18 0.25 -20.32
C ALA A 344 -13.88 -1.25 -20.12
N PHE A 345 -14.66 -1.98 -19.31
CA PHE A 345 -14.49 -3.42 -19.08
C PHE A 345 -15.55 -4.29 -19.77
N THR A 346 -16.50 -3.69 -20.45
CA THR A 346 -17.51 -4.39 -21.23
C THR A 346 -16.97 -4.50 -22.66
N ILE A 347 -16.89 -5.73 -23.21
CA ILE A 347 -16.55 -5.95 -24.63
C ILE A 347 -17.81 -5.74 -25.46
#